data_AF-A0A847C5M7-F1
#
_entry.id   AF-A0A847C5M7-F1
#
_cell.length_a   1.000
_cell.length_b   1.000
_cell.length_c   1.000
_cell.angle_alpha   90.00
_cell.angle_beta   90.00
_cell.angle_gamma   90.00
#
_symmetry.space_group_name_H-M   'P 1'
#
loop_
_entity.id
_entity.type
_entity.pdbx_description
1 polymer ?
#
loop_
_entity_poly.entity_id
_entity_poly.type
_entity_poly.pdbx_seq_one_letter_code
_entity_poly.pdbx_strand_id
1 'polypeptide(L)'
;MKMKYVLHKEGHGPGHECCHHGHSCHSHAAGDCCSAPKLSPEQTATLLSYTLDHNRSHLDELSDISKALHEQGNEAASNLVHDAAHNFKHGVDNLAEALKLLKGE
;
A
#
# COMPACT_ATOMS: atom_id res chain seq x y z
N MET A 1 -10.87 -3.23 23.57
CA MET A 1 -10.51 -1.80 23.64
C MET A 1 -11.59 -0.99 22.92
N LYS A 2 -12.12 0.08 23.54
CA LYS A 2 -13.12 0.98 22.92
C LYS A 2 -12.44 2.32 22.62
N MET A 3 -12.36 2.71 21.35
CA MET A 3 -11.84 4.02 20.94
C MET A 3 -12.93 5.08 21.11
N LYS A 4 -12.65 6.12 21.92
CA LYS A 4 -13.49 7.31 22.06
C LYS A 4 -12.97 8.38 21.10
N TYR A 5 -13.82 8.87 20.20
CA TYR A 5 -13.51 10.06 19.40
C TYR A 5 -13.84 11.31 20.22
N VAL A 6 -12.84 12.18 20.41
CA VAL A 6 -13.03 13.52 20.99
C VAL A 6 -12.94 14.51 19.83
N LEU A 7 -14.08 15.12 19.50
CA LEU A 7 -14.14 16.31 18.63
C LEU A 7 -13.56 17.50 19.40
N HIS A 8 -12.48 18.10 18.91
CA HIS A 8 -12.01 19.39 19.41
C HIS A 8 -12.47 20.50 18.46
N LYS A 9 -13.17 21.49 19.02
CA LYS A 9 -13.60 22.71 18.35
C LYS A 9 -12.71 23.91 18.74
N GLU A 10 -12.32 24.63 17.69
CA GLU A 10 -12.11 26.08 17.56
C GLU A 10 -10.88 26.77 18.17
N GLY A 11 -10.15 27.47 17.28
CA GLY A 11 -9.10 28.44 17.60
C GLY A 11 -8.32 28.91 16.37
N HIS A 12 -8.96 29.53 15.38
CA HIS A 12 -8.27 30.14 14.23
C HIS A 12 -7.76 31.55 14.58
N GLY A 13 -6.45 31.67 14.79
CA GLY A 13 -5.70 32.94 14.71
C GLY A 13 -5.04 33.09 13.33
N PRO A 14 -4.79 34.31 12.83
CA PRO A 14 -4.39 34.51 11.44
C PRO A 14 -2.90 34.25 11.26
N GLY A 15 -2.57 33.38 10.30
CA GLY A 15 -1.24 33.29 9.72
C GLY A 15 -0.36 32.16 10.25
N HIS A 16 -0.70 30.91 9.90
CA HIS A 16 0.30 29.87 9.55
C HIS A 16 -0.42 28.66 8.92
N GLU A 17 -0.60 28.67 7.60
CA GLU A 17 -0.97 27.45 6.87
C GLU A 17 0.29 26.59 6.71
N CYS A 18 0.58 25.77 7.72
CA CYS A 18 1.54 24.68 7.60
C CYS A 18 0.87 23.39 8.08
N CYS A 19 0.61 22.51 7.09
CA CYS A 19 0.27 21.10 7.16
C CYS A 19 0.00 20.51 8.55
N HIS A 20 -1.26 20.52 8.97
CA HIS A 20 -1.75 19.67 10.06
C HIS A 20 -2.02 18.25 9.53
N HIS A 21 -1.22 17.27 9.95
CA HIS A 21 -1.64 16.03 10.64
C HIS A 21 -0.38 15.26 11.06
N GLY A 22 -0.19 15.15 12.37
CA GLY A 22 1.11 14.88 12.99
C GLY A 22 1.72 13.52 12.71
N HIS A 23 2.95 13.54 12.17
CA HIS A 23 4.09 12.85 12.76
C HIS A 23 5.40 13.57 12.39
N SER A 24 6.41 13.38 13.25
CA SER A 24 7.53 14.27 13.53
C SER A 24 8.38 14.68 12.31
N CYS A 25 8.44 15.99 12.04
CA CYS A 25 9.46 16.58 11.17
C CYS A 25 10.74 16.78 11.98
N HIS A 26 11.77 15.96 11.75
CA HIS A 26 13.13 16.25 12.19
C HIS A 26 14.04 16.43 10.98
N SER A 27 14.35 17.71 10.75
CA SER A 27 15.17 18.27 9.70
C SER A 27 16.63 17.86 9.82
N HIS A 28 17.25 17.56 8.68
CA HIS A 28 18.54 18.16 8.32
C HIS A 28 18.57 18.42 6.80
N ALA A 29 18.91 19.65 6.44
CA ALA A 29 19.13 20.20 5.10
C ALA A 29 17.89 20.78 4.37
N ALA A 30 18.13 21.98 3.84
CA ALA A 30 17.15 22.89 3.31
C ALA A 30 16.57 22.42 1.97
N GLY A 31 15.24 22.52 1.86
CA GLY A 31 14.57 22.72 0.58
C GLY A 31 13.88 21.51 -0.03
N ASP A 32 12.92 20.89 0.67
CA ASP A 32 11.68 20.41 0.06
C ASP A 32 10.73 19.88 1.14
N CYS A 33 9.84 20.70 1.67
CA CYS A 33 8.97 20.28 2.78
C CYS A 33 7.84 19.32 2.35
N CYS A 34 7.70 19.02 1.04
CA CYS A 34 6.58 18.26 0.50
C CYS A 34 6.93 17.25 -0.60
N SER A 35 8.21 17.04 -0.95
CA SER A 35 8.56 16.08 -2.01
C SER A 35 8.85 14.71 -1.43
N ALA A 36 8.10 13.70 -1.89
CA ALA A 36 8.45 12.31 -1.66
C ALA A 36 9.92 12.08 -2.06
N PRO A 37 10.71 11.33 -1.27
CA PRO A 37 12.11 11.09 -1.58
C PRO A 37 12.23 10.51 -2.99
N LYS A 38 13.03 11.15 -3.84
CA LYS A 38 13.34 10.63 -5.18
C LYS A 38 14.14 9.35 -5.02
N LEU A 39 13.58 8.22 -5.47
CA LEU A 39 14.26 6.93 -5.46
C LEU A 39 15.31 6.89 -6.59
N SER A 40 16.48 6.32 -6.31
CA SER A 40 17.42 5.94 -7.37
C SER A 40 16.84 4.81 -8.24
N PRO A 41 17.36 4.57 -9.45
CA PRO A 41 16.98 3.41 -10.25
C PRO A 41 17.11 2.08 -9.49
N GLU A 42 18.22 1.89 -8.76
CA GLU A 42 18.49 0.68 -7.97
C GLU A 42 17.51 0.54 -6.79
N GLN A 43 17.23 1.64 -6.09
CA GLN A 43 16.24 1.66 -5.01
C GLN A 43 14.84 1.35 -5.53
N THR A 44 14.48 1.86 -6.71
CA THR A 44 13.20 1.60 -7.35
C THR A 44 13.06 0.13 -7.74
N ALA A 45 14.08 -0.46 -8.38
CA ALA A 45 14.09 -1.88 -8.74
C ALA A 45 14.06 -2.80 -7.51
N THR A 46 14.78 -2.42 -6.45
CA THR A 46 14.79 -3.16 -5.18
C THR A 46 13.42 -3.13 -4.53
N LEU A 47 12.81 -1.95 -4.41
CA LEU A 47 11.48 -1.80 -3.83
C LEU A 47 10.43 -2.57 -4.64
N LEU A 48 10.45 -2.46 -5.97
CA LEU A 48 9.53 -3.19 -6.83
C LEU A 48 9.70 -4.72 -6.72
N SER A 49 10.95 -5.20 -6.62
CA SER A 49 11.23 -6.62 -6.39
C SER A 49 10.64 -7.09 -5.06
N TYR A 50 10.82 -6.31 -3.98
CA TYR A 50 10.21 -6.60 -2.68
C TYR A 50 8.68 -6.60 -2.74
N THR A 51 8.08 -5.58 -3.36
CA THR A 51 6.62 -5.49 -3.51
C THR A 51 6.06 -6.68 -4.29
N LEU A 52 6.76 -7.15 -5.33
CA LEU A 52 6.35 -8.33 -6.08
C LEU A 52 6.34 -9.60 -5.24
N ASP A 53 7.39 -9.81 -4.44
CA ASP A 53 7.48 -10.95 -3.54
C ASP A 53 6.33 -10.94 -2.51
N HIS A 54 6.09 -9.78 -1.91
CA HIS A 54 5.00 -9.59 -0.97
C HIS A 54 3.62 -9.81 -1.60
N ASN A 55 3.41 -9.32 -2.83
CA ASN A 55 2.15 -9.51 -3.53
C ASN A 55 1.89 -10.97 -3.91
N ARG A 56 2.94 -11.76 -4.18
CA ARG A 56 2.80 -13.21 -4.39
C ARG A 56 2.34 -13.92 -3.13
N SER A 57 2.91 -13.57 -1.98
CA SER A 57 2.43 -14.07 -0.68
C SER A 57 0.95 -13.74 -0.46
N HIS A 58 0.52 -12.52 -0.79
CA HIS A 58 -0.90 -12.15 -0.70
C HIS A 58 -1.81 -12.96 -1.65
N LEU A 59 -1.34 -13.33 -2.85
CA LEU A 59 -2.11 -14.19 -3.74
C LEU A 59 -2.33 -15.59 -3.14
N ASP A 60 -1.31 -16.13 -2.47
CA ASP A 60 -1.41 -17.41 -1.76
C ASP A 60 -2.40 -17.29 -0.59
N GLU A 61 -2.28 -16.24 0.23
CA GLU A 61 -3.20 -15.97 1.34
C GLU A 61 -4.66 -15.80 0.87
N LEU A 62 -4.88 -15.08 -0.24
CA LEU A 62 -6.23 -14.90 -0.81
C LEU A 62 -6.81 -16.22 -1.32
N SER A 63 -5.96 -17.09 -1.87
CA SER A 63 -6.37 -18.44 -2.30
C SER A 63 -6.80 -19.30 -1.11
N ASP A 64 -6.04 -19.25 -0.02
CA ASP A 64 -6.36 -19.95 1.23
C ASP A 64 -7.65 -19.41 1.87
N ILE A 65 -7.87 -18.09 1.86
CA ILE A 65 -9.09 -17.46 2.36
C ILE A 65 -10.31 -17.88 1.52
N SER A 66 -10.20 -17.84 0.19
CA SER A 66 -11.28 -18.29 -0.71
C SER A 66 -11.66 -19.74 -0.41
N LYS A 67 -10.66 -20.63 -0.31
CA LYS A 67 -10.87 -22.02 0.07
C LYS A 67 -11.56 -22.18 1.43
N ALA A 68 -11.10 -21.46 2.45
CA ALA A 68 -11.69 -21.53 3.78
C ALA A 68 -13.15 -21.06 3.79
N LEU A 69 -13.51 -20.03 3.00
CA LEU A 69 -14.88 -19.56 2.85
C LEU A 69 -15.77 -20.59 2.16
N HIS A 70 -15.25 -21.28 1.15
CA HIS A 70 -15.93 -22.39 0.48
C HIS A 70 -16.21 -23.54 1.46
N GLU A 71 -15.21 -23.96 2.24
CA GLU A 71 -15.36 -25.01 3.26
C GLU A 71 -16.37 -24.64 4.37
N GLN A 72 -16.55 -23.35 4.64
CA GLN A 72 -17.57 -22.82 5.56
C GLN A 72 -18.97 -22.72 4.93
N GLY A 73 -19.14 -23.08 3.66
CA GLY A 73 -20.40 -22.98 2.92
C GLY A 73 -20.76 -21.57 2.47
N ASN A 74 -19.83 -20.60 2.55
CA ASN A 74 -20.03 -19.23 2.11
C ASN A 74 -19.57 -19.01 0.67
N GLU A 75 -20.27 -19.67 -0.27
CA GLU A 75 -19.92 -19.69 -1.70
C GLU A 75 -19.83 -18.30 -2.32
N ALA A 76 -20.78 -17.42 -1.98
CA ALA A 76 -20.80 -16.07 -2.54
C ALA A 76 -19.56 -15.26 -2.13
N ALA A 77 -19.14 -15.34 -0.86
CA ALA A 77 -17.93 -14.67 -0.41
C ALA A 77 -16.67 -15.33 -0.98
N SER A 78 -16.63 -16.66 -1.04
CA SER A 78 -15.52 -17.41 -1.65
C SER A 78 -15.27 -16.96 -3.10
N ASN A 79 -16.33 -16.88 -3.91
CA ASN A 79 -16.25 -16.46 -5.30
C ASN A 79 -15.75 -15.01 -5.43
N LEU A 80 -16.22 -14.10 -4.57
CA LEU A 80 -15.73 -12.71 -4.58
C LEU A 80 -14.24 -12.61 -4.24
N VAL A 81 -13.75 -13.40 -3.28
CA VAL A 81 -12.31 -13.43 -2.94
C VAL A 81 -11.51 -14.06 -4.07
N HIS A 82 -12.01 -15.13 -4.69
CA HIS A 82 -11.39 -15.76 -5.85
C HIS A 82 -11.24 -14.76 -7.01
N ASP A 83 -12.32 -14.04 -7.35
CA ASP A 83 -12.31 -13.03 -8.41
C ASP A 83 -11.36 -11.87 -8.08
N ALA A 84 -11.31 -11.45 -6.81
CA ALA A 84 -10.36 -10.44 -6.35
C ALA A 84 -8.91 -10.92 -6.51
N ALA A 85 -8.60 -12.16 -6.14
CA ALA A 85 -7.27 -12.75 -6.31
C ALA A 85 -6.88 -12.84 -7.79
N HIS A 86 -7.80 -13.28 -8.66
CA HIS A 86 -7.58 -13.34 -10.09
C HIS A 86 -7.26 -11.94 -10.69
N ASN A 87 -8.04 -10.92 -10.35
CA ASN A 87 -7.79 -9.55 -10.79
C ASN A 87 -6.48 -8.98 -10.23
N PHE A 88 -6.18 -9.26 -8.96
CA PHE A 88 -4.94 -8.84 -8.33
C PHE A 88 -3.72 -9.46 -9.03
N LYS A 89 -3.81 -10.74 -9.42
CA LYS A 89 -2.74 -11.43 -10.16
C LYS A 89 -2.36 -10.71 -11.46
N HIS A 90 -3.33 -10.21 -12.22
CA HIS A 90 -3.03 -9.42 -13.43
C HIS A 90 -2.19 -8.17 -13.12
N GLY A 91 -2.48 -7.50 -12.00
CA GLY A 91 -1.66 -6.40 -11.52
C GLY A 91 -0.24 -6.83 -11.16
N VAL A 92 -0.10 -7.96 -10.47
CA VAL A 92 1.21 -8.55 -10.12
C VAL A 92 2.02 -8.93 -11.35
N ASP A 93 1.38 -9.50 -12.38
CA ASP A 93 2.03 -9.86 -13.65
C ASP A 93 2.55 -8.60 -14.37
N ASN A 94 1.77 -7.51 -14.40
CA ASN A 94 2.21 -6.22 -14.97
C ASN A 94 3.40 -5.62 -14.20
N LEU A 95 3.39 -5.71 -12.86
CA LEU A 95 4.52 -5.27 -12.04
C LEU A 95 5.78 -6.11 -12.30
N ALA A 96 5.61 -7.41 -12.54
CA ALA A 96 6.72 -8.30 -12.86
C ALA A 96 7.35 -7.94 -14.20
N GLU A 97 6.53 -7.61 -15.20
CA GLU A 97 7.01 -7.12 -16.49
C GLU A 97 7.71 -5.76 -16.37
N ALA A 98 7.15 -4.83 -15.58
CA ALA A 98 7.80 -3.55 -15.30
C ALA A 98 9.18 -3.73 -14.65
N LEU A 99 9.34 -4.72 -13.78
CA LEU A 99 10.63 -5.02 -13.15
C LEU A 99 11.65 -5.53 -14.17
N LYS A 100 11.27 -6.37 -15.13
CA LYS A 100 12.18 -6.84 -16.20
C LYS A 100 12.67 -5.67 -17.03
N LEU A 101 11.74 -4.80 -17.46
CA LEU A 101 12.07 -3.59 -18.22
C LEU A 101 13.04 -2.68 -17.44
N LEU A 102 12.86 -2.52 -16.13
CA LEU A 102 13.78 -1.75 -15.27
C LEU A 102 15.18 -2.38 -15.17
N LYS A 103 15.28 -3.70 -15.26
CA LYS A 103 16.56 -4.44 -15.23
C LYS A 103 17.20 -4.57 -16.61
N GLY A 104 16.49 -4.21 -17.69
CA GLY A 104 16.94 -4.41 -19.06
C GLY A 104 16.86 -5.87 -19.52
N GLU A 105 15.91 -6.63 -18.97
CA GLU A 105 15.62 -8.05 -19.29
C GLU A 105 14.48 -8.19 -20.31
#